data_AF-A0A3A8Z5L9-F1
#
_entry.id   AF-A0A3A8Z5L9-F1
#
_cell.length_a   1.000
_cell.length_b   1.000
_cell.length_c   1.000
_cell.angle_alpha   90.00
_cell.angle_beta   90.00
_cell.angle_gamma   90.00
#
_symmetry.space_group_name_H-M   'P 1'
#
loop_
_entity.id
_entity.type
_entity.pdbx_description
1 polymer ?
#
loop_
_entity_poly.entity_id
_entity_poly.type
_entity_poly.pdbx_seq_one_letter_code
_entity_poly.pdbx_strand_id
1 'polypeptide(L)'
;MILIPPALQPQTEIITLEQYEALSEDPSDDYIKKAYYYENYGVREYWIVDPKRKTVTVNYFEKNEVSIQLFFESAIKVNIYDDLYINFSDICKRLSI
;
A
#
# COMPACT_ATOMS: atom_id res chain seq x y z
N MET A 1 -24.73 -24.33 -1.17
CA MET A 1 -23.52 -25.16 -0.95
C MET A 1 -22.41 -24.52 -1.74
N ILE A 2 -21.58 -23.69 -1.10
CA ILE A 2 -20.45 -23.03 -1.76
C ILE A 2 -19.24 -23.91 -1.47
N LEU A 3 -18.65 -24.48 -2.53
CA LEU A 3 -17.41 -25.25 -2.45
C LEU A 3 -16.30 -24.29 -2.03
N ILE A 4 -15.80 -24.45 -0.81
CA ILE A 4 -14.59 -23.78 -0.35
C ILE A 4 -13.42 -24.41 -1.13
N PRO A 5 -12.61 -23.64 -1.88
CA PRO A 5 -11.46 -24.20 -2.57
C PRO A 5 -10.45 -24.74 -1.54
N PRO A 6 -9.89 -25.95 -1.76
CA PRO A 6 -8.93 -26.56 -0.86
C PRO A 6 -7.55 -25.92 -1.07
N ALA A 7 -7.34 -24.75 -0.48
CA ALA A 7 -6.02 -24.11 -0.39
C ALA A 7 -5.75 -23.45 0.97
N LEU A 8 -6.56 -23.76 1.98
CA LEU A 8 -6.28 -23.47 3.39
C LEU A 8 -5.78 -24.73 4.11
N GLN A 9 -4.80 -25.41 3.51
CA GLN A 9 -3.89 -26.18 4.35
C GLN A 9 -2.95 -25.20 5.04
N PRO A 10 -2.65 -25.37 6.35
CA PRO A 10 -1.68 -24.52 7.02
C PRO A 10 -0.31 -24.82 6.43
N GLN A 11 0.15 -24.02 5.47
CA GLN A 11 1.57 -24.01 5.16
C GLN A 11 2.27 -23.34 6.34
N THR A 12 2.79 -24.18 7.22
CA THR A 12 3.82 -23.80 8.19
C THR A 12 5.13 -23.59 7.44
N GLU A 13 5.18 -22.60 6.56
CA GLU A 13 6.40 -22.04 6.02
C GLU A 13 6.25 -20.53 6.12
N ILE A 14 7.24 -19.86 6.71
CA ILE A 14 7.25 -18.40 6.83
C ILE A 14 7.35 -17.85 5.41
N ILE A 15 6.22 -17.51 4.81
CA ILE A 15 6.17 -16.77 3.55
C ILE A 15 6.80 -15.41 3.81
N THR A 16 7.83 -15.07 3.05
CA THR A 16 8.44 -13.76 3.13
C THR A 16 7.47 -12.70 2.60
N LEU A 17 7.52 -11.48 3.15
CA LEU A 17 6.65 -10.37 2.72
C LEU A 17 6.73 -10.14 1.21
N GLU A 18 7.92 -10.29 0.62
CA GLU A 18 8.16 -10.19 -0.82
C GLU A 18 7.36 -11.22 -1.63
N GLN A 19 7.33 -12.48 -1.17
CA GLN A 19 6.56 -13.55 -1.85
C GLN A 19 5.05 -13.33 -1.73
N TYR A 20 4.59 -12.78 -0.61
CA TYR A 20 3.17 -12.46 -0.43
C TYR A 20 2.72 -11.29 -1.31
N GLU A 21 3.54 -10.24 -1.40
CA GLU A 21 3.26 -9.09 -2.28
C GLU A 21 3.13 -9.50 -3.75
N ALA A 22 3.98 -10.43 -4.21
CA ALA A 22 3.93 -10.96 -5.57
C ALA A 22 2.65 -11.78 -5.89
N LEU A 23 1.93 -12.24 -4.87
CA LEU A 23 0.69 -13.03 -5.01
C LEU A 23 -0.59 -12.19 -4.83
N SER A 24 -0.45 -10.94 -4.41
CA SER A 24 -1.59 -10.05 -4.14
C SER A 24 -2.09 -9.41 -5.44
N GLU A 25 -3.12 -10.02 -6.04
CA GLU A 25 -3.75 -9.53 -7.29
C GLU A 25 -4.94 -8.59 -7.04
N ASP A 26 -5.54 -8.61 -5.84
CA ASP A 26 -6.71 -7.78 -5.51
C ASP A 26 -6.27 -6.43 -4.92
N PRO A 27 -6.60 -5.28 -5.55
CA PRO A 27 -6.28 -3.96 -5.01
C PRO A 27 -6.81 -3.73 -3.59
N SER A 28 -7.89 -4.40 -3.17
CA SER A 28 -8.43 -4.28 -1.81
C SER A 28 -7.49 -4.83 -0.73
N ASP A 29 -6.58 -5.74 -1.09
CA ASP A 29 -5.60 -6.28 -0.16
C ASP A 29 -4.59 -5.23 0.30
N ASP A 30 -4.24 -4.26 -0.56
CA ASP A 30 -3.36 -3.15 -0.20
C ASP A 30 -3.97 -2.27 0.89
N TYR A 31 -5.27 -1.99 0.79
CA TYR A 31 -5.97 -1.09 1.72
C TYR A 31 -6.31 -1.74 3.06
N ILE A 32 -6.50 -3.06 3.11
CA ILE A 32 -6.99 -3.75 4.31
C ILE A 32 -5.90 -4.65 4.90
N LYS A 33 -5.49 -5.69 4.17
CA LYS A 33 -4.60 -6.73 4.71
C LYS A 33 -3.18 -6.23 4.88
N LYS A 34 -2.61 -5.61 3.84
CA LYS A 34 -1.23 -5.12 3.88
C LYS A 34 -1.10 -3.97 4.86
N ALA A 35 -2.02 -3.00 4.84
CA ALA A 35 -2.06 -1.93 5.83
C ALA A 35 -2.05 -2.47 7.27
N TYR A 36 -2.90 -3.45 7.58
CA TYR A 36 -2.92 -4.12 8.89
C TYR A 36 -1.60 -4.78 9.25
N TYR A 37 -0.99 -5.54 8.33
CA TYR A 37 0.28 -6.21 8.62
C TYR A 37 1.42 -5.19 8.79
N TYR A 38 1.54 -4.21 7.91
CA TYR A 38 2.59 -3.20 7.99
C TYR A 38 2.51 -2.40 9.28
N GLU A 39 1.31 -2.00 9.72
CA GLU A 39 1.13 -1.39 11.03
C GLU A 39 1.64 -2.30 12.16
N ASN A 40 1.22 -3.57 12.18
CA ASN A 40 1.59 -4.53 13.24
C ASN A 40 3.07 -4.92 13.22
N TYR A 41 3.74 -4.84 12.07
CA TYR A 41 5.18 -5.07 11.94
C TYR A 41 6.03 -3.79 12.10
N GLY A 42 5.42 -2.67 12.52
CA GLY A 42 6.13 -1.45 12.89
C GLY A 42 6.54 -0.55 11.73
N VAL A 43 5.93 -0.71 10.56
CA VAL A 43 6.04 0.29 9.49
C VAL A 43 5.41 1.58 10.00
N ARG A 44 6.13 2.70 9.84
CA ARG A 44 5.68 4.01 10.33
C ARG A 44 4.73 4.71 9.36
N GLU A 45 4.93 4.48 8.06
CA GLU A 45 4.18 5.16 7.00
C GLU A 45 4.10 4.24 5.77
N TYR A 46 2.90 4.06 5.22
CA TYR A 46 2.64 3.20 4.07
C TYR A 46 1.84 3.93 3.00
N TRP A 47 2.30 3.85 1.75
CA TRP A 47 1.79 4.62 0.62
C TRP A 47 1.27 3.68 -0.46
N ILE A 48 0.00 3.82 -0.81
CA ILE A 48 -0.64 3.11 -1.92
C ILE A 48 -0.80 4.09 -3.07
N VAL A 49 -0.09 3.86 -4.17
CA VAL A 49 -0.12 4.73 -5.35
C VAL A 49 -1.08 4.13 -6.37
N ASP A 50 -2.10 4.88 -6.78
CA ASP A 50 -3.00 4.53 -7.88
C ASP A 50 -2.81 5.53 -9.04
N PRO A 51 -1.94 5.19 -10.03
CA PRO A 51 -1.70 6.05 -11.17
C PRO A 51 -2.91 6.24 -12.09
N LYS A 52 -3.84 5.27 -12.15
CA LYS A 52 -5.04 5.37 -13.00
C LYS A 52 -5.98 6.43 -12.45
N ARG A 53 -6.12 6.48 -11.12
CA ARG A 53 -6.91 7.52 -10.42
C ARG A 53 -6.12 8.80 -10.15
N LYS A 54 -4.80 8.78 -10.37
CA LYS A 54 -3.86 9.87 -10.06
C LYS A 54 -3.91 10.27 -8.57
N THR A 55 -4.03 9.26 -7.72
CA THR A 55 -4.13 9.42 -6.27
C THR A 55 -3.05 8.64 -5.54
N VAL A 56 -2.70 9.12 -4.35
CA VAL A 56 -1.92 8.40 -3.34
C VAL A 56 -2.77 8.29 -2.09
N THR A 57 -2.85 7.10 -1.51
CA THR A 57 -3.39 6.90 -0.16
C THR A 57 -2.23 6.71 0.82
N VAL A 58 -2.15 7.58 1.82
CA VAL A 58 -1.11 7.55 2.87
C VAL A 58 -1.74 7.03 4.16
N ASN A 59 -1.09 6.03 4.75
CA ASN A 59 -1.35 5.57 6.11
C ASN A 59 -0.14 5.94 6.97
N TYR A 60 -0.27 6.94 7.83
CA TYR A 60 0.76 7.37 8.77
C TYR A 60 0.46 6.82 10.17
N PHE A 61 0.98 5.61 10.41
CA PHE A 61 0.67 4.82 11.59
C PHE A 61 1.21 5.42 12.90
N GLU A 62 2.35 6.13 12.85
CA GLU A 62 2.95 6.75 14.04
C GLU A 62 2.02 7.78 14.72
N LYS A 63 1.13 8.42 13.95
CA LYS A 63 0.09 9.33 14.47
C LYS A 63 -1.34 8.82 14.29
N ASN A 64 -1.51 7.56 13.89
CA ASN A 64 -2.81 6.94 13.64
C ASN A 64 -3.66 7.70 12.59
N GLU A 65 -3.01 8.32 11.59
CA GLU A 65 -3.65 9.01 10.48
C GLU A 65 -3.72 8.06 9.28
N VAL A 66 -4.83 7.35 9.14
CA VAL A 66 -4.99 6.28 8.16
C VAL A 66 -5.86 6.70 6.98
N SER A 67 -5.59 6.13 5.81
CA SER A 67 -6.37 6.31 4.58
C SER A 67 -6.51 7.76 4.08
N ILE A 68 -5.48 8.58 4.28
CA ILE A 68 -5.45 9.95 3.77
C ILE A 68 -5.22 9.93 2.26
N GLN A 69 -6.22 10.32 1.47
CA GLN A 69 -6.12 10.35 0.02
C GLN A 69 -5.71 11.73 -0.49
N LEU A 70 -4.69 11.75 -1.35
CA LEU A 70 -4.10 12.94 -1.97
C LEU A 70 -4.00 12.75 -3.48
N PHE A 71 -3.98 13.86 -4.22
CA PHE A 71 -3.88 13.87 -5.69
C PHE A 71 -2.48 14.25 -6.15
N PHE A 72 -2.12 13.86 -7.37
CA PHE A 72 -0.80 14.16 -7.97
C PHE A 72 -0.56 15.64 -8.29
N GLU A 73 -1.48 16.53 -7.93
CA GLU A 73 -1.46 17.97 -8.22
C GLU A 73 -0.40 18.74 -7.43
N SER A 74 0.13 18.15 -6.34
CA SER A 74 1.15 18.79 -5.50
C SER A 74 2.18 17.78 -5.01
N ALA A 75 3.34 18.29 -4.57
CA ALA A 75 4.31 17.48 -3.88
C ALA A 75 3.78 17.10 -2.48
N ILE A 76 3.86 15.82 -2.14
CA ILE A 76 3.36 15.27 -0.88
C ILE A 76 4.54 15.14 0.09
N LYS A 77 4.40 15.69 1.30
CA LYS A 77 5.41 15.52 2.37
C LYS A 77 5.41 14.08 2.87
N VAL A 78 6.59 13.49 3.03
CA VAL A 78 6.77 12.22 3.75
C VAL A 78 6.83 12.53 5.24
N ASN A 79 5.90 11.99 6.03
CA ASN A 79 5.71 12.42 7.42
C ASN A 79 6.83 11.96 8.35
N ILE A 80 7.51 10.86 8.01
CA ILE A 80 8.63 10.31 8.77
C ILE A 80 9.99 11.00 8.52
N TYR A 81 10.04 12.02 7.65
CA TYR A 81 11.23 12.82 7.36
C TYR A 81 10.89 14.32 7.42
N ASP A 82 11.84 15.15 7.84
CA ASP A 82 11.57 16.58 8.05
C ASP A 82 11.44 17.35 6.74
N ASP A 83 12.22 17.00 5.73
CA ASP A 83 12.44 17.77 4.50
C ASP A 83 12.26 16.95 3.21
N LEU A 84 11.68 15.74 3.28
CA LEU A 84 11.41 14.92 2.10
C LEU A 84 10.00 15.17 1.55
N TYR A 85 9.95 15.51 0.26
CA TYR A 85 8.72 15.69 -0.49
C TYR A 85 8.80 14.89 -1.79
N ILE A 86 7.71 14.20 -2.14
CA ILE A 86 7.61 13.40 -3.36
C ILE A 86 6.63 14.06 -4.33
N ASN A 87 7.08 14.29 -5.57
CA ASN A 87 6.27 14.84 -6.64
C ASN A 87 5.88 13.73 -7.64
N PHE A 88 4.57 13.55 -7.86
CA PHE A 88 4.03 12.50 -8.72
C PHE A 88 3.72 12.97 -10.15
N SER A 89 4.02 14.22 -10.50
CA SER A 89 3.66 14.84 -11.79
C SER A 89 4.17 14.09 -13.02
N ASP A 90 5.33 13.42 -12.93
CA ASP A 90 5.93 12.69 -14.05
C ASP A 90 5.58 11.19 -14.09
N ILE A 91 4.86 10.66 -13.09
CA ILE A 91 4.50 9.23 -13.06
C ILE A 91 3.53 8.88 -14.19
N CYS A 92 2.55 9.74 -14.49
CA CYS A 92 1.61 9.51 -15.59
C CYS A 92 2.34 9.39 -16.94
N LYS A 93 3.29 10.30 -17.20
CA LYS A 93 4.10 10.31 -18.43
C LYS A 93 4.93 9.03 -18.59
N ARG A 94 5.54 8.54 -17.50
CA ARG A 94 6.37 7.33 -17.52
C ARG A 94 5.56 6.04 -17.71
N LEU A 95 4.32 6.03 -17.23
CA LEU A 95 3.44 4.86 -17.31
C LEU A 95 2.59 4.84 -18.58
N SER A 96 2.75 5.81 -19.48
CA SER A 96 1.97 5.93 -20.72
C SER A 96 0.45 5.95 -20.50
N ILE A 97 0.01 6.58 -19.40
CA ILE A 97 -1.39 6.72 -18.99
C ILE A 97 -1.76 8.18 -18.69
#